data_AF-A0AAW0DT08-F1
#
_entry.id   AF-A0AAW0DT08-F1
#
_cell.length_a   1.000
_cell.length_b   1.000
_cell.length_c   1.000
_cell.angle_alpha   90.00
_cell.angle_beta   90.00
_cell.angle_gamma   90.00
#
_symmetry.space_group_name_H-M   'P 1'
#
loop_
_entity.id
_entity.type
_entity.pdbx_description
1 polymer ?
#
loop_
_entity_poly.entity_id
_entity_poly.type
_entity_poly.pdbx_seq_one_letter_code
_entity_poly.pdbx_strand_id
1 'polypeptide(L)'
;MTSCQRRGSGRLTVQAETRGTHASDAFTSTSNALLEGKRPVSVPTNRCNNGKIFVLRHRMVFAAAALLASPVLAGILWKLGAKAVHRWRELCWQRRRYRTYRNTLEEDQYWVAAQKYGRLIRMSDARFVGTKGGRKYCLPLISSYTPALLPWYRQGRRKALSGYHLSLRALCKWHRMTFPGPWHPNISQASRIRQSFSPADLREVHRISRMEPDEAVFGKKARWKPKYRKIWRKWLASEREPSVVFQKMS
;
A
#
# COMPACT_ATOMS: atom_id res chain seq x y z
N MET A 1 2.15 -60.71 1.31
CA MET A 1 3.03 -60.67 2.48
C MET A 1 4.29 -59.90 2.10
N THR A 2 4.32 -58.59 2.30
CA THR A 2 5.49 -57.75 2.01
C THR A 2 5.76 -56.84 3.19
N SER A 3 6.92 -57.09 3.79
CA SER A 3 7.47 -56.50 5.01
C SER A 3 7.73 -55.00 4.85
N CYS A 4 7.25 -54.20 5.80
CA CYS A 4 7.46 -52.76 5.87
C CYS A 4 8.46 -52.47 7.01
N GLN A 5 9.69 -52.14 6.64
CA GLN A 5 10.83 -51.99 7.54
C GLN A 5 10.91 -50.53 8.05
N ARG A 6 10.68 -50.34 9.36
CA ARG A 6 10.85 -49.09 10.11
C ARG A 6 12.30 -48.57 9.97
N ARG A 7 12.47 -47.31 9.54
CA ARG A 7 13.72 -46.56 9.74
C ARG A 7 13.56 -45.53 10.86
N GLY A 8 14.59 -45.50 11.70
CA GLY A 8 14.64 -44.92 13.03
C GLY A 8 14.58 -43.40 13.14
N SER A 9 14.21 -43.00 14.34
CA SER A 9 14.17 -41.64 14.86
C SER A 9 15.59 -41.19 15.23
N GLY A 10 16.17 -40.27 14.45
CA GLY A 10 17.40 -39.57 14.80
C GLY A 10 17.09 -38.36 15.67
N ARG A 11 17.44 -38.45 16.95
CA ARG A 11 17.31 -37.39 17.96
C ARG A 11 18.53 -36.47 17.86
N LEU A 12 18.36 -35.28 17.28
CA LEU A 12 19.39 -34.24 17.27
C LEU A 12 19.29 -33.40 18.55
N THR A 13 20.24 -33.58 19.45
CA THR A 13 20.51 -32.69 20.58
C THR A 13 21.23 -31.44 20.08
N VAL A 14 20.58 -30.29 20.15
CA VAL A 14 21.18 -28.97 19.88
C VAL A 14 21.78 -28.46 21.18
N GLN A 15 23.11 -28.36 21.24
CA GLN A 15 23.83 -27.68 22.31
C GLN A 15 23.61 -26.16 22.19
N ALA A 16 23.20 -25.55 23.29
CA ALA A 16 23.08 -24.10 23.43
C ALA A 16 24.43 -23.54 23.91
N GLU A 17 25.14 -22.82 23.05
CA GLU A 17 26.33 -22.06 23.42
C GLU A 17 25.92 -20.61 23.72
N THR A 18 25.81 -20.28 25.00
CA THR A 18 25.60 -18.91 25.48
C THR A 18 26.95 -18.18 25.52
N ARG A 19 27.24 -17.35 24.52
CA ARG A 19 28.29 -16.34 24.62
C ARG A 19 27.68 -15.00 24.98
N GLY A 20 27.91 -14.61 26.23
CA GLY A 20 27.70 -13.25 26.70
C GLY A 20 28.88 -12.36 26.28
N THR A 21 28.56 -11.20 25.72
CA THR A 21 29.50 -10.09 25.59
C THR A 21 28.84 -8.86 26.19
N HIS A 22 29.37 -8.50 27.37
CA HIS A 22 29.21 -7.18 27.97
C HIS A 22 29.83 -6.13 27.04
N ALA A 23 29.05 -5.13 26.65
CA ALA A 23 29.55 -3.87 26.12
C ALA A 23 28.74 -2.75 26.78
N SER A 24 29.25 -2.31 27.92
CA SER A 24 28.87 -1.08 28.58
C SER A 24 29.71 0.02 27.95
N ASP A 25 29.10 0.90 27.17
CA ASP A 25 29.74 2.14 26.73
C ASP A 25 28.80 3.34 26.85
N ALA A 26 29.44 4.42 27.30
CA ALA A 26 28.92 5.68 27.77
C ALA A 26 27.97 6.38 26.79
N PHE A 27 26.80 6.79 27.30
CA PHE A 27 25.98 7.81 26.65
C PHE A 27 26.27 9.15 27.31
N THR A 28 27.14 9.94 26.67
CA THR A 28 27.40 11.32 27.04
C THR A 28 26.16 12.18 26.80
N SER A 29 25.76 12.85 27.87
CA SER A 29 24.74 13.89 27.91
C SER A 29 25.19 15.08 27.07
N THR A 30 24.54 15.33 25.93
CA THR A 30 24.65 16.61 25.20
C THR A 30 23.39 17.41 25.44
N SER A 31 23.46 18.26 26.45
CA SER A 31 22.48 19.29 26.79
C SER A 31 22.72 20.56 25.96
N ASN A 32 21.60 21.17 25.54
CA ASN A 32 21.39 22.60 25.29
C ASN A 32 22.16 23.30 24.16
N ALA A 33 21.44 23.71 23.11
CA ALA A 33 21.47 25.07 22.55
C ALA A 33 20.67 25.11 21.23
N LEU A 34 19.53 25.81 21.21
CA LEU A 34 19.03 26.68 20.13
C LEU A 34 17.52 26.90 20.28
N LEU A 35 17.14 27.87 21.11
CA LEU A 35 15.86 28.55 21.00
C LEU A 35 16.13 30.05 21.12
N GLU A 36 16.60 30.65 20.04
CA GLU A 36 16.57 32.10 19.86
C GLU A 36 15.86 32.46 18.55
N GLY A 37 14.88 33.36 18.68
CA GLY A 37 14.60 34.39 17.70
C GLY A 37 13.80 34.00 16.45
N LYS A 38 12.46 34.02 16.54
CA LYS A 38 11.62 34.30 15.36
C LYS A 38 10.74 35.51 15.61
N ARG A 39 11.10 36.60 14.92
CA ARG A 39 10.38 37.89 14.84
C ARG A 39 8.99 37.70 14.20
N PRO A 40 8.00 38.54 14.54
CA PRO A 40 6.69 38.51 13.90
C PRO A 40 6.77 38.96 12.44
N VAL A 41 6.35 38.09 11.51
CA VAL A 41 6.20 38.42 10.09
C VAL A 41 4.82 39.03 9.87
N SER A 42 4.80 40.30 9.47
CA SER A 42 3.60 41.04 9.06
C SER A 42 2.91 40.38 7.86
N VAL A 43 1.62 40.11 8.00
CA VAL A 43 0.76 39.53 6.95
C VAL A 43 0.21 40.65 6.06
N PRO A 44 0.40 40.62 4.72
CA PRO A 44 -0.24 41.57 3.82
C PRO A 44 -1.71 41.20 3.59
N THR A 45 -2.61 42.12 3.94
CA THR A 45 -4.04 42.06 3.60
C THR A 45 -4.22 42.50 2.14
N ASN A 46 -4.33 41.54 1.22
CA ASN A 46 -4.73 41.82 -0.17
C ASN A 46 -6.24 42.11 -0.22
N ARG A 47 -6.56 43.40 -0.39
CA ARG A 47 -7.88 43.97 -0.63
C ARG A 47 -8.26 43.70 -2.10
N CYS A 48 -9.12 42.72 -2.34
CA CYS A 48 -9.62 42.45 -3.70
C CYS A 48 -10.72 43.45 -4.07
N ASN A 49 -10.41 44.30 -5.04
CA ASN A 49 -11.34 45.18 -5.75
C ASN A 49 -12.38 44.34 -6.52
N ASN A 50 -13.57 44.18 -5.93
CA ASN A 50 -14.76 43.69 -6.62
C ASN A 50 -15.52 44.89 -7.18
N GLY A 51 -15.12 45.36 -8.35
CA GLY A 51 -15.87 46.38 -9.07
C GLY A 51 -15.61 46.25 -10.55
N LYS A 52 -16.69 46.12 -11.34
CA LYS A 52 -16.74 46.13 -12.80
C LYS A 52 -16.60 44.76 -13.51
N ILE A 53 -17.52 43.84 -13.24
CA ILE A 53 -17.90 42.81 -14.24
C ILE A 53 -19.42 42.59 -14.17
N PHE A 54 -20.23 43.58 -14.56
CA PHE A 54 -21.70 43.40 -14.56
C PHE A 54 -22.45 43.83 -15.82
N VAL A 55 -21.77 44.25 -16.91
CA VAL A 55 -22.50 44.77 -18.08
C VAL A 55 -22.32 43.94 -19.37
N LEU A 56 -21.45 42.93 -19.37
CA LEU A 56 -21.25 42.04 -20.55
C LEU A 56 -21.93 40.67 -20.42
N ARG A 57 -22.95 40.53 -19.57
CA ARG A 57 -23.65 39.25 -19.38
C ARG A 57 -24.93 39.07 -20.20
N HIS A 58 -25.54 40.13 -20.72
CA HIS A 58 -26.86 40.00 -21.35
C HIS A 58 -26.84 39.61 -22.84
N ARG A 59 -25.73 39.81 -23.57
CA ARG A 59 -25.67 39.45 -25.00
C ARG A 59 -25.17 38.03 -25.31
N MET A 60 -24.59 37.31 -24.34
CA MET A 60 -24.21 35.90 -24.53
C MET A 60 -25.32 34.90 -24.15
N VAL A 61 -26.34 35.32 -23.39
CA VAL A 61 -27.41 34.41 -22.92
C VAL A 61 -28.33 33.99 -24.07
N PHE A 62 -28.55 34.85 -25.07
CA PHE A 62 -29.44 34.54 -26.19
C PHE A 62 -28.78 33.69 -27.29
N ALA A 63 -27.45 33.73 -27.45
CA ALA A 63 -26.75 32.84 -28.39
C ALA A 63 -26.56 31.42 -27.84
N ALA A 64 -26.49 31.25 -26.51
CA ALA A 64 -26.35 29.93 -25.88
C ALA A 64 -27.67 29.12 -25.88
N ALA A 65 -28.83 29.77 -25.93
CA ALA A 65 -30.13 29.09 -25.92
C ALA A 65 -30.41 28.30 -27.21
N ALA A 66 -29.91 28.76 -28.36
CA ALA A 66 -30.12 28.08 -29.64
C ALA A 66 -29.29 26.79 -29.81
N LEU A 67 -28.15 26.67 -29.12
CA LEU A 67 -27.28 25.47 -29.18
C LEU A 67 -27.72 24.35 -28.21
N LEU A 68 -28.65 24.62 -27.29
CA LEU A 68 -29.16 23.64 -26.32
C LEU A 68 -30.36 22.83 -26.83
N ALA A 69 -30.89 23.13 -28.02
CA ALA A 69 -31.97 22.35 -28.61
C ALA A 69 -31.52 20.99 -29.19
N SER A 70 -30.20 20.76 -29.31
CA SER A 70 -29.67 19.46 -29.74
C SER A 70 -29.38 18.57 -28.52
N PRO A 71 -30.14 17.47 -28.32
CA PRO A 71 -29.93 16.56 -27.20
C PRO A 71 -28.53 15.91 -27.22
N VAL A 72 -27.89 15.84 -28.39
CA VAL A 72 -26.54 15.28 -28.56
C VAL A 72 -25.47 16.23 -28.00
N LEU A 73 -25.56 17.54 -28.31
CA LEU A 73 -24.59 18.53 -27.82
C LEU A 73 -24.76 18.80 -26.31
N ALA A 74 -26.00 18.78 -25.81
CA ALA A 74 -26.28 18.90 -24.38
C ALA A 74 -25.60 17.78 -23.56
N GLY A 75 -25.62 16.54 -24.07
CA GLY A 75 -24.93 15.41 -23.43
C GLY A 75 -23.40 15.54 -23.39
N ILE A 76 -22.79 16.10 -24.44
CA ILE A 76 -21.34 16.32 -24.51
C ILE A 76 -20.92 17.45 -23.55
N LEU A 77 -21.63 18.57 -23.56
CA LEU A 77 -21.36 19.72 -22.67
C LEU A 77 -21.54 19.36 -21.19
N TRP A 78 -22.55 18.56 -20.85
CA TRP A 78 -22.73 18.05 -19.48
C TRP A 78 -21.54 17.20 -19.02
N LYS A 79 -21.03 16.30 -19.86
CA LYS A 79 -19.86 15.47 -19.54
C LYS A 79 -18.58 16.30 -19.36
N LEU A 80 -18.39 17.34 -20.19
CA LEU A 80 -17.25 18.25 -20.08
C LEU A 80 -17.35 19.13 -18.82
N GLY A 81 -18.54 19.67 -18.54
CA GLY A 81 -18.83 20.45 -17.34
C GLY A 81 -18.63 19.65 -16.05
N ALA A 82 -19.13 18.41 -16.00
CA ALA A 82 -18.93 17.53 -14.85
C ALA A 82 -17.44 17.23 -14.58
N LYS A 83 -16.65 16.98 -15.64
CA LYS A 83 -15.19 16.81 -15.52
C LYS A 83 -14.50 18.09 -15.03
N ALA A 84 -14.89 19.25 -15.54
CA ALA A 84 -14.34 20.54 -15.14
C ALA A 84 -14.65 20.84 -13.67
N VAL A 85 -15.88 20.63 -13.23
CA VAL A 85 -16.31 20.81 -11.83
C VAL A 85 -15.58 19.83 -10.91
N HIS A 86 -15.43 18.57 -11.30
CA HIS A 86 -14.66 17.59 -10.52
C HIS A 86 -13.19 18.01 -10.38
N ARG A 87 -12.55 18.45 -11.47
CA ARG A 87 -11.16 18.92 -11.46
C ARG A 87 -10.98 20.21 -10.65
N TRP A 88 -11.96 21.12 -10.72
CA TRP A 88 -11.94 22.36 -9.93
C TRP A 88 -12.15 22.09 -8.44
N ARG A 89 -13.01 21.11 -8.09
CA ARG A 89 -13.20 20.63 -6.73
C ARG A 89 -11.94 19.99 -6.18
N GLU A 90 -11.26 19.12 -6.93
CA GLU A 90 -9.93 18.56 -6.57
C GLU A 90 -8.91 19.67 -6.25
N LEU A 91 -8.78 20.67 -7.12
CA LEU A 91 -7.84 21.78 -6.95
C LEU A 91 -8.19 22.68 -5.74
N CYS A 92 -9.48 22.96 -5.53
CA CYS A 92 -9.91 23.76 -4.37
C CYS A 92 -9.77 22.99 -3.05
N TRP A 93 -9.99 21.68 -3.06
CA TRP A 93 -9.75 20.81 -1.90
C TRP A 93 -8.25 20.66 -1.58
N GLN A 94 -7.38 20.67 -2.60
CA GLN A 94 -5.93 20.73 -2.39
C GLN A 94 -5.48 22.06 -1.76
N ARG A 95 -6.07 23.20 -2.17
CA ARG A 95 -5.71 24.52 -1.63
C ARG A 95 -6.13 24.76 -0.17
N ARG A 96 -7.16 24.08 0.34
CA ARG A 96 -7.67 24.32 1.70
C ARG A 96 -7.04 23.46 2.80
N ARG A 97 -6.22 22.45 2.49
CA ARG A 97 -5.90 21.41 3.47
C ARG A 97 -4.59 21.52 4.25
N TYR A 98 -3.63 22.36 3.88
CA TYR A 98 -2.34 22.36 4.60
C TYR A 98 -1.76 23.76 4.72
N ARG A 99 -2.10 24.45 5.81
CA ARG A 99 -1.42 25.69 6.24
C ARG A 99 -0.50 25.48 7.44
N THR A 100 -0.35 24.24 7.91
CA THR A 100 0.47 23.90 9.09
C THR A 100 1.97 23.97 8.78
N TYR A 101 2.39 23.62 7.56
CA TYR A 101 3.79 23.65 7.13
C TYR A 101 4.00 24.74 6.08
N ARG A 102 5.17 25.37 6.08
CA ARG A 102 5.51 26.44 5.14
C ARG A 102 5.77 25.92 3.73
N ASN A 103 6.27 24.69 3.60
CA ASN A 103 6.53 24.02 2.33
C ASN A 103 6.44 22.48 2.46
N THR A 104 6.49 21.77 1.33
CA THR A 104 6.42 20.29 1.28
C THR A 104 7.64 19.61 1.89
N LEU A 105 8.81 20.25 1.85
CA LEU A 105 10.06 19.74 2.41
C LEU A 105 10.02 19.67 3.94
N GLU A 106 9.51 20.71 4.59
CA GLU A 106 9.30 20.78 6.04
C GLU A 106 8.29 19.73 6.49
N GLU A 107 7.24 19.51 5.70
CA GLU A 107 6.28 18.43 5.95
C GLU A 107 6.97 17.06 5.89
N ASP A 108 7.82 16.80 4.88
CA ASP A 108 8.60 15.57 4.77
C ASP A 108 9.53 15.37 5.98
N GLN A 109 10.25 16.41 6.39
CA GLN A 109 11.11 16.38 7.56
C GLN A 109 10.34 16.08 8.84
N TYR A 110 9.17 16.71 9.04
CA TYR A 110 8.29 16.43 10.16
C TYR A 110 7.89 14.95 10.20
N TRP A 111 7.47 14.37 9.07
CA TRP A 111 7.04 12.97 9.04
C TRP A 111 8.19 11.99 9.27
N VAL A 112 9.39 12.29 8.78
CA VAL A 112 10.60 11.49 9.07
C VAL A 112 10.92 11.54 10.57
N ALA A 113 10.89 12.72 11.17
CA ALA A 113 11.08 12.90 12.61
C ALA A 113 9.99 12.16 13.41
N ALA A 114 8.71 12.36 13.07
CA ALA A 114 7.58 11.70 13.72
C ALA A 114 7.66 10.17 13.61
N GLN A 115 8.13 9.62 12.49
CA GLN A 115 8.37 8.19 12.35
C GLN A 115 9.49 7.69 13.27
N LYS A 116 10.57 8.46 13.42
CA LYS A 116 11.68 8.16 14.36
C LYS A 116 11.20 8.19 15.81
N TYR A 117 10.48 9.24 16.21
CA TYR A 117 9.90 9.37 17.55
C TYR A 117 8.81 8.34 17.83
N GLY A 118 8.01 7.95 16.83
CA GLY A 118 7.02 6.88 16.99
C GLY A 118 7.64 5.53 17.33
N ARG A 119 8.88 5.25 16.89
CA ARG A 119 9.63 4.06 17.32
C ARG A 119 10.11 4.20 18.77
N LEU A 120 10.63 5.37 19.15
CA LEU A 120 11.08 5.64 20.52
C LEU A 120 9.93 5.56 21.53
N ILE A 121 8.78 6.15 21.22
CA ILE A 121 7.57 6.08 22.06
C ILE A 121 7.09 4.63 22.20
N ARG A 122 7.17 3.81 21.14
CA ARG A 122 6.84 2.37 21.21
C ARG A 122 7.83 1.56 22.03
N MET A 123 9.11 1.94 22.06
CA MET A 123 10.13 1.31 22.90
C MET A 123 9.98 1.73 24.38
N SER A 124 9.46 2.94 24.60
CA SER A 124 9.06 3.48 25.90
C SER A 124 7.67 2.99 26.33
N ASP A 125 7.37 1.69 26.16
CA ASP A 125 6.15 1.13 26.76
C ASP A 125 6.30 1.20 28.29
N ALA A 126 5.65 2.18 28.89
CA ALA A 126 5.69 2.47 30.32
C ALA A 126 5.23 1.28 31.18
N ARG A 127 4.67 0.23 30.57
CA ARG A 127 4.40 -1.07 31.22
C ARG A 127 5.65 -1.79 31.75
N PHE A 128 6.83 -1.52 31.19
CA PHE A 128 8.08 -2.18 31.61
C PHE A 128 8.94 -1.35 32.58
N VAL A 129 8.52 -0.14 32.93
CA VAL A 129 9.26 0.71 33.88
C VAL A 129 8.82 0.39 35.31
N GLY A 130 9.49 -0.58 35.93
CA GLY A 130 9.60 -0.62 37.41
C GLY A 130 9.13 -1.88 38.12
N THR A 131 10.01 -2.87 38.23
CA THR A 131 10.07 -3.76 39.42
C THR A 131 11.43 -3.75 40.11
N LYS A 132 12.45 -3.09 39.56
CA LYS A 132 13.77 -2.99 40.20
C LYS A 132 13.96 -1.59 40.80
N GLY A 133 13.71 -1.48 42.10
CA GLY A 133 14.24 -0.40 42.94
C GLY A 133 13.29 0.76 43.26
N GLY A 134 12.23 0.49 44.03
CA GLY A 134 11.73 1.33 45.14
C GLY A 134 11.28 2.79 44.94
N ARG A 135 11.59 3.47 43.84
CA ARG A 135 11.18 4.86 43.60
C ARG A 135 10.05 4.89 42.59
N LYS A 136 8.83 5.06 43.10
CA LYS A 136 7.62 5.32 42.30
C LYS A 136 7.75 6.69 41.63
N TYR A 137 8.34 6.75 40.45
CA TYR A 137 8.15 7.91 39.57
C TYR A 137 6.72 7.83 39.04
N CYS A 138 5.82 8.62 39.62
CA CYS A 138 4.48 8.87 39.06
C CYS A 138 4.61 9.75 37.81
N LEU A 139 5.16 9.19 36.72
CA LEU A 139 4.94 9.77 35.41
C LEU A 139 3.44 9.65 35.12
N PRO A 140 2.76 10.73 34.71
CA PRO A 140 1.35 10.65 34.34
C PRO A 140 1.23 9.61 33.23
N LEU A 141 0.55 8.51 33.54
CA LEU A 141 0.28 7.45 32.59
C LEU A 141 -0.62 8.06 31.52
N ILE A 142 -0.04 8.48 30.41
CA ILE A 142 -0.78 8.89 29.21
C ILE A 142 -1.44 7.61 28.69
N SER A 143 -2.65 7.33 29.18
CA SER A 143 -3.40 6.09 28.93
C SER A 143 -3.76 5.91 27.46
N SER A 144 -3.76 7.00 26.67
CA SER A 144 -3.97 6.95 25.24
C SER A 144 -3.16 8.04 24.52
N TYR A 145 -2.02 7.64 23.94
CA TYR A 145 -1.42 8.41 22.86
C TYR A 145 -2.03 7.95 21.54
N THR A 146 -2.87 8.77 20.93
CA THR A 146 -3.35 8.52 19.56
C THR A 146 -2.35 9.13 18.59
N PRO A 147 -1.45 8.36 17.96
CA PRO A 147 -0.53 8.92 16.98
C PRO A 147 -1.35 9.55 15.86
N ALA A 148 -0.97 10.75 15.42
CA ALA A 148 -1.57 11.38 14.25
C ALA A 148 -1.50 10.40 13.06
N LEU A 149 -2.66 9.90 12.63
CA LEU A 149 -2.75 8.99 11.50
C LEU A 149 -2.12 9.67 10.29
N LEU A 150 -1.21 8.98 9.61
CA LEU A 150 -0.58 9.47 8.38
C LEU A 150 -1.71 9.92 7.41
N PRO A 151 -1.66 11.16 6.90
CA PRO A 151 -2.67 11.68 6.00
C PRO A 151 -2.90 10.73 4.82
N TRP A 152 -4.15 10.63 4.37
CA TRP A 152 -4.60 9.68 3.35
C TRP A 152 -3.72 9.70 2.08
N TYR A 153 -3.17 10.86 1.69
CA TYR A 153 -2.32 11.00 0.51
C TYR A 153 -0.93 10.37 0.66
N ARG A 154 -0.37 10.28 1.88
CA ARG A 154 0.88 9.56 2.16
C ARG A 154 0.68 8.05 2.33
N GLN A 155 -0.53 7.61 2.70
CA GLN A 155 -0.85 6.18 2.75
C GLN A 155 -0.70 5.49 1.38
N GLY A 156 -0.82 6.24 0.28
CA GLY A 156 -0.63 5.73 -1.08
C GLY A 156 0.77 5.17 -1.37
N ARG A 157 1.85 5.70 -0.74
CA ARG A 157 3.22 5.28 -1.03
C ARG A 157 3.67 3.99 -0.33
N ARG A 158 3.04 3.59 0.79
CA ARG A 158 3.35 2.30 1.44
C ARG A 158 2.76 1.09 0.71
N LYS A 159 1.85 1.29 -0.25
CA LYS A 159 1.32 0.20 -1.09
C LYS A 159 2.28 -0.23 -2.20
N ALA A 160 3.34 0.53 -2.48
CA ALA A 160 4.26 0.28 -3.59
C ALA A 160 5.19 -0.94 -3.38
N LEU A 161 5.28 -1.50 -2.17
CA LEU A 161 6.04 -2.72 -1.86
C LEU A 161 5.17 -3.91 -1.45
N SER A 162 3.84 -3.73 -1.41
CA SER A 162 2.94 -4.87 -1.22
C SER A 162 2.89 -5.64 -2.52
N GLY A 163 3.59 -6.77 -2.57
CA GLY A 163 3.48 -7.75 -3.65
C GLY A 163 2.01 -7.95 -4.06
N TYR A 164 1.80 -8.14 -5.36
CA TYR A 164 0.48 -8.23 -5.96
C TYR A 164 -0.47 -9.13 -5.14
N HIS A 165 -1.54 -8.54 -4.60
CA HIS A 165 -2.42 -9.27 -3.69
C HIS A 165 -3.40 -10.15 -4.48
N LEU A 166 -3.08 -11.44 -4.59
CA LEU A 166 -3.96 -12.46 -5.15
C LEU A 166 -4.77 -13.16 -4.05
N SER A 167 -6.09 -13.29 -4.25
CA SER A 167 -6.94 -14.07 -3.36
C SER A 167 -6.60 -15.56 -3.46
N LEU A 168 -6.60 -16.26 -2.31
CA LEU A 168 -6.27 -17.69 -2.28
C LEU A 168 -7.27 -18.53 -3.10
N ARG A 169 -8.53 -18.10 -3.14
CA ARG A 169 -9.59 -18.72 -3.96
C ARG A 169 -9.29 -18.60 -5.46
N ALA A 170 -8.81 -17.46 -5.94
CA ALA A 170 -8.39 -17.30 -7.33
C ALA A 170 -7.20 -18.20 -7.68
N LEU A 171 -6.27 -18.41 -6.74
CA LEU A 171 -5.14 -19.32 -6.93
C LEU A 171 -5.60 -20.80 -7.00
N CYS A 172 -6.50 -21.23 -6.10
CA CYS A 172 -7.13 -22.56 -6.20
C CYS A 172 -7.87 -22.74 -7.52
N LYS A 173 -8.62 -21.71 -7.96
CA LYS A 173 -9.37 -21.72 -9.23
C LYS A 173 -8.44 -21.87 -10.42
N TRP A 174 -7.40 -21.05 -10.50
CA TRP A 174 -6.38 -21.14 -11.54
C TRP A 174 -5.77 -22.54 -11.59
N HIS A 175 -5.42 -23.11 -10.43
CA HIS A 175 -4.82 -24.44 -10.38
C HIS A 175 -5.77 -25.52 -10.94
N ARG A 176 -7.07 -25.45 -10.64
CA ARG A 176 -8.08 -26.35 -11.24
C ARG A 176 -8.19 -26.19 -12.75
N MET A 177 -8.03 -24.98 -13.26
CA MET A 177 -8.11 -24.70 -14.70
C MET A 177 -6.86 -25.18 -15.45
N THR A 178 -5.67 -25.13 -14.84
CA THR A 178 -4.40 -25.41 -15.53
C THR A 178 -3.89 -26.84 -15.35
N PHE A 179 -4.13 -27.47 -14.20
CA PHE A 179 -3.67 -28.82 -13.90
C PHE A 179 -4.83 -29.81 -13.92
N PRO A 180 -4.79 -30.85 -14.78
CA PRO A 180 -5.80 -31.89 -14.76
C PRO A 180 -5.64 -32.78 -13.52
N GLY A 181 -6.73 -33.41 -13.10
CA GLY A 181 -6.74 -34.41 -12.03
C GLY A 181 -7.62 -34.01 -10.84
N PRO A 182 -7.86 -34.95 -9.90
CA PRO A 182 -8.72 -34.70 -8.74
C PRO A 182 -8.00 -33.94 -7.62
N TRP A 183 -6.66 -33.91 -7.63
CA TRP A 183 -5.85 -33.29 -6.60
C TRP A 183 -5.67 -31.79 -6.86
N HIS A 184 -6.27 -30.98 -5.99
CA HIS A 184 -6.20 -29.53 -6.05
C HIS A 184 -5.87 -28.96 -4.68
N PRO A 185 -5.07 -27.88 -4.60
CA PRO A 185 -4.63 -27.35 -3.33
C PRO A 185 -5.82 -26.80 -2.52
N ASN A 186 -5.83 -27.11 -1.22
CA ASN A 186 -6.71 -26.43 -0.28
C ASN A 186 -6.24 -24.98 -0.03
N ILE A 187 -7.04 -24.18 0.67
CA ILE A 187 -6.73 -22.75 0.91
C ILE A 187 -5.39 -22.58 1.65
N SER A 188 -5.09 -23.44 2.62
CA SER A 188 -3.83 -23.40 3.39
C SER A 188 -2.61 -23.71 2.52
N GLN A 189 -2.71 -24.71 1.63
CA GLN A 189 -1.68 -25.07 0.65
C GLN A 189 -1.52 -23.95 -0.39
N ALA A 190 -2.62 -23.37 -0.86
CA ALA A 190 -2.61 -22.23 -1.77
C ALA A 190 -1.87 -21.02 -1.16
N SER A 191 -1.97 -20.80 0.16
CA SER A 191 -1.21 -19.74 0.83
C SER A 191 0.30 -19.97 0.75
N ARG A 192 0.77 -21.22 0.91
CA ARG A 192 2.19 -21.57 0.76
C ARG A 192 2.65 -21.42 -0.68
N ILE A 193 1.86 -21.94 -1.63
CA ILE A 193 2.12 -21.81 -3.07
C ILE A 193 2.19 -20.34 -3.49
N ARG A 194 1.33 -19.47 -2.95
CA ARG A 194 1.34 -18.03 -3.26
C ARG A 194 2.68 -17.37 -2.92
N GLN A 195 3.36 -17.82 -1.86
CA GLN A 195 4.64 -17.25 -1.43
C GLN A 195 5.80 -17.59 -2.39
N SER A 196 5.70 -18.68 -3.15
CA SER A 196 6.73 -19.07 -4.12
C SER A 196 6.59 -18.39 -5.49
N PHE A 197 5.52 -17.61 -5.72
CA PHE A 197 5.28 -16.95 -7.00
C PHE A 197 5.84 -15.52 -7.03
N SER A 198 6.38 -15.13 -8.18
CA SER A 198 6.75 -13.73 -8.42
C SER A 198 5.50 -12.84 -8.56
N PRO A 199 5.60 -11.52 -8.33
CA PRO A 199 4.49 -10.61 -8.58
C PRO A 199 3.96 -10.63 -10.03
N ALA A 200 4.82 -10.93 -11.00
CA ALA A 200 4.45 -11.09 -12.41
C ALA A 200 3.61 -12.36 -12.61
N ASP A 201 4.05 -13.49 -12.03
CA ASP A 201 3.28 -14.73 -12.06
C ASP A 201 1.92 -14.58 -11.39
N LEU A 202 1.85 -13.90 -10.24
CA LEU A 202 0.59 -13.68 -9.54
C LEU A 202 -0.41 -12.87 -10.38
N ARG A 203 0.07 -11.91 -11.19
CA ARG A 203 -0.78 -11.18 -12.16
C ARG A 203 -1.33 -12.09 -13.23
N GLU A 204 -0.50 -12.97 -13.76
CA GLU A 204 -0.91 -13.90 -14.82
C GLU A 204 -1.86 -14.98 -14.30
N VAL A 205 -1.57 -15.55 -13.13
CA VAL A 205 -2.47 -16.44 -12.39
C VAL A 205 -3.83 -15.78 -12.20
N HIS A 206 -3.86 -14.50 -11.78
CA HIS A 206 -5.10 -13.76 -11.63
C HIS A 206 -5.82 -13.57 -12.97
N ARG A 207 -5.10 -13.19 -14.03
CA ARG A 207 -5.65 -13.00 -15.38
C ARG A 207 -6.34 -14.26 -15.88
N ILE A 208 -5.68 -15.42 -15.77
CA ILE A 208 -6.23 -16.72 -16.17
C ILE A 208 -7.44 -17.08 -15.29
N SER A 209 -7.37 -16.86 -13.98
CA SER A 209 -8.48 -17.17 -13.05
C SER A 209 -9.77 -16.40 -13.35
N ARG A 210 -9.66 -15.25 -14.03
CA ARG A 210 -10.80 -14.41 -14.44
C ARG A 210 -11.44 -14.82 -15.77
N MET A 211 -10.82 -15.72 -16.54
CA MET A 211 -11.31 -16.11 -17.87
C MET A 211 -12.56 -16.99 -17.83
N GLU A 212 -12.85 -17.62 -16.69
CA GLU A 212 -14.06 -18.41 -16.48
C GLU A 212 -14.74 -17.94 -15.20
N PRO A 213 -16.08 -18.04 -15.10
CA PRO A 213 -16.80 -17.77 -13.86
C PRO A 213 -16.52 -18.86 -12.81
N ASP A 214 -16.75 -18.55 -11.53
CA ASP A 214 -16.48 -19.49 -10.43
C ASP A 214 -17.35 -20.74 -10.52
N GLU A 215 -18.60 -20.57 -10.96
CA GLU A 215 -19.60 -21.64 -11.11
C GLU A 215 -19.15 -22.68 -12.13
N ALA A 216 -18.49 -22.26 -13.22
CA ALA A 216 -18.00 -23.15 -14.25
C ALA A 216 -16.78 -23.98 -13.80
N VAL A 217 -15.96 -23.47 -12.88
CA VAL A 217 -14.73 -24.13 -12.41
C VAL A 217 -14.96 -24.97 -11.16
N PHE A 218 -15.81 -24.51 -10.24
CA PHE A 218 -16.10 -25.19 -8.98
C PHE A 218 -17.40 -26.02 -9.01
N GLY A 219 -18.17 -25.95 -10.10
CA GLY A 219 -19.38 -26.74 -10.26
C GLY A 219 -19.13 -28.25 -10.26
N LYS A 220 -20.11 -29.03 -9.79
CA LYS A 220 -20.02 -30.50 -9.66
C LYS A 220 -19.70 -31.22 -10.98
N LYS A 221 -20.06 -30.63 -12.12
CA LYS A 221 -19.87 -31.17 -13.47
C LYS A 221 -18.80 -30.41 -14.28
N ALA A 222 -17.89 -29.70 -13.61
CA ALA A 222 -16.86 -28.94 -14.30
C ALA A 222 -15.92 -29.87 -15.09
N ARG A 223 -16.02 -29.84 -16.42
CA ARG A 223 -15.08 -30.53 -17.31
C ARG A 223 -13.82 -29.69 -17.46
N TRP A 224 -12.66 -30.28 -17.16
CA TRP A 224 -11.37 -29.62 -17.34
C TRP A 224 -11.15 -29.22 -18.81
N LYS A 225 -10.72 -27.98 -19.06
CA LYS A 225 -10.44 -27.45 -20.41
C LYS A 225 -8.93 -27.27 -20.60
N PRO A 226 -8.28 -27.93 -21.58
CA PRO A 226 -6.83 -27.83 -21.80
C PRO A 226 -6.35 -26.45 -22.25
N LYS A 227 -7.27 -25.55 -22.66
CA LYS A 227 -6.96 -24.20 -23.15
C LYS A 227 -6.12 -23.39 -22.15
N TYR A 228 -6.47 -23.41 -20.86
CA TYR A 228 -5.77 -22.59 -19.85
C TYR A 228 -4.35 -23.09 -19.58
N ARG A 229 -4.15 -24.42 -19.65
CA ARG A 229 -2.81 -25.01 -19.57
C ARG A 229 -1.89 -24.52 -20.69
N LYS A 230 -2.42 -24.40 -21.91
CA LYS A 230 -1.66 -23.85 -23.06
C LYS A 230 -1.28 -22.39 -22.83
N ILE A 231 -2.21 -21.57 -22.32
CA ILE A 231 -1.96 -20.15 -22.00
C ILE A 231 -0.86 -20.04 -20.94
N TRP A 232 -0.98 -20.80 -19.85
CA TRP A 232 0.03 -20.79 -18.77
C TRP A 232 1.41 -21.26 -19.24
N ARG A 233 1.47 -22.32 -20.05
CA ARG A 233 2.74 -22.77 -20.65
C ARG A 233 3.37 -21.73 -21.56
N LYS A 234 2.56 -21.02 -22.36
CA LYS A 234 3.05 -19.95 -23.24
C LYS A 234 3.64 -18.80 -22.43
N TRP A 235 2.98 -18.39 -21.33
CA TRP A 235 3.52 -17.40 -20.41
C TRP A 235 4.84 -17.83 -19.78
N LEU A 236 4.92 -19.07 -19.28
CA LEU A 236 6.15 -19.61 -18.73
C LEU A 236 7.28 -19.66 -19.76
N ALA A 237 6.96 -19.91 -21.04
CA ALA A 237 7.96 -19.90 -22.11
C ALA A 237 8.45 -18.48 -22.44
N SER A 238 7.56 -17.48 -22.44
CA SER A 238 7.94 -16.08 -22.73
C SER A 238 8.70 -15.41 -21.58
N GLU A 239 8.35 -15.72 -20.33
CA GLU A 239 9.00 -15.11 -19.16
C GLU A 239 10.32 -15.81 -18.80
N ARG A 240 10.46 -17.10 -19.13
CA ARG A 240 11.71 -17.86 -18.98
C ARG A 240 12.63 -17.77 -20.18
N GLU A 241 12.33 -16.93 -21.18
CA GLU A 241 13.40 -16.56 -22.11
C GLU A 241 14.54 -15.93 -21.27
N PRO A 242 15.78 -16.43 -21.45
CA PRO A 242 16.87 -16.14 -20.54
C PRO A 242 17.31 -14.68 -20.73
N SER A 243 16.67 -13.75 -20.02
CA SER A 243 17.27 -12.46 -19.72
C SER A 243 18.50 -12.58 -18.80
N VAL A 244 18.83 -13.81 -18.40
CA VAL A 244 20.15 -14.24 -17.96
C VAL A 244 20.89 -14.90 -19.13
N VAL A 245 21.07 -14.18 -20.23
CA VAL A 245 22.38 -14.19 -20.93
C VAL A 245 23.33 -13.42 -20.00
N PHE A 246 23.62 -13.99 -18.84
CA PHE A 246 24.87 -13.68 -18.17
C PHE A 246 25.92 -14.41 -18.99
N GLN A 247 26.64 -13.61 -19.77
CA GLN A 247 28.03 -13.83 -20.15
C GLN A 247 28.73 -14.87 -19.26
N LYS A 248 29.00 -16.03 -19.82
CA LYS A 248 30.37 -16.55 -19.88
C LYS A 248 30.76 -16.41 -21.35
N MET A 249 31.73 -15.60 -21.79
CA MET A 249 33.04 -15.26 -21.22
C MET A 249 33.71 -16.49 -20.57
N SER A 250 34.68 -17.01 -21.31
CA SER A 250 35.55 -18.19 -21.05
C SER A 250 35.00 -19.51 -21.57
#